data_AF-A0A2V6NAN8-F1
#
_entry.id   AF-A0A2V6NAN8-F1
#
_cell.length_a   1.000
_cell.length_b   1.000
_cell.length_c   1.000
_cell.angle_alpha   90.00
_cell.angle_beta   90.00
_cell.angle_gamma   90.00
#
_symmetry.space_group_name_H-M   'P 1'
#
loop_
_entity.id
_entity.type
_entity.pdbx_description
1 polymer ?
#
loop_
_entity_poly.entity_id
_entity_poly.type
_entity_poly.pdbx_seq_one_letter_code
_entity_poly.pdbx_strand_id
1 'polypeptide(L)'
;MWPFSLSRKAKEAYQDIGIKLVARLVAELNLPGWETDLLPTYSVDEISAIDSGCAAFQRLADQEGGGVPGAMYFHPDAAEEIRRKIAGDELMSYADRLCRFSEDLPAEWKLAASAYLKAWSATLEPSALQNLGELLAKAGYADAARETFNVILRFPDYAPKVYGDKQDDLVRMIVERASDSLKEL
;
A
#
# COMPACT_ATOMS: atom_id res chain seq x y z
N MET A 1 8.13 7.32 -16.50
CA MET A 1 7.68 8.55 -15.83
C MET A 1 6.31 8.25 -15.25
N TRP A 2 6.23 8.03 -13.95
CA TRP A 2 5.00 7.65 -13.23
C TRP A 2 4.39 8.93 -12.64
N PRO A 3 3.19 9.34 -13.08
CA PRO A 3 2.35 10.13 -12.20
C PRO A 3 0.92 9.56 -12.20
N PHE A 4 0.46 9.11 -11.04
CA PHE A 4 -0.96 8.87 -10.82
C PHE A 4 -1.53 10.04 -10.02
N SER A 5 -2.30 10.88 -10.73
CA SER A 5 -3.17 11.87 -10.12
C SER A 5 -4.49 11.20 -9.74
N LEU A 6 -4.82 11.22 -8.45
CA LEU A 6 -6.10 10.73 -7.95
C LEU A 6 -7.23 11.64 -8.46
N SER A 7 -8.03 11.14 -9.40
CA SER A 7 -9.13 11.90 -10.01
C SER A 7 -10.27 12.12 -9.01
N ARG A 8 -10.65 13.39 -8.78
CA ARG A 8 -11.79 13.77 -7.92
C ARG A 8 -13.12 13.40 -8.58
N LYS A 9 -13.87 12.45 -8.03
CA LYS A 9 -15.35 12.46 -8.06
C LYS A 9 -15.96 11.52 -6.99
N ALA A 10 -16.91 12.09 -6.22
CA ALA A 10 -17.55 11.58 -5.01
C ALA A 10 -16.60 11.34 -3.82
N LYS A 11 -16.74 12.12 -2.75
CA LYS A 11 -15.89 12.08 -1.54
C LYS A 11 -16.01 10.73 -0.84
N GLU A 12 -15.11 9.82 -1.17
CA GLU A 12 -14.99 8.53 -0.50
C GLU A 12 -14.26 8.74 0.81
N ALA A 13 -14.98 8.59 1.92
CA ALA A 13 -14.47 8.91 3.24
C ALA A 13 -13.12 8.22 3.53
N TYR A 14 -12.94 6.97 3.11
CA TYR A 14 -11.70 6.20 3.26
C TYR A 14 -10.51 6.78 2.48
N GLN A 15 -10.70 7.12 1.20
CA GLN A 15 -9.63 7.75 0.41
C GLN A 15 -9.30 9.15 0.94
N ASP A 16 -10.32 9.97 1.22
CA ASP A 16 -10.13 11.34 1.69
C ASP A 16 -9.39 11.41 3.03
N ILE A 17 -9.74 10.55 3.99
CA ILE A 17 -9.03 10.48 5.28
C ILE A 17 -7.63 9.87 5.12
N GLY A 18 -7.47 8.89 4.23
CA GLY A 18 -6.18 8.26 3.99
C GLY A 18 -5.18 9.21 3.31
N ILE A 19 -5.63 10.04 2.36
CA ILE A 19 -4.79 11.09 1.76
C ILE A 19 -4.38 12.13 2.82
N LYS A 20 -5.29 12.51 3.73
CA LYS A 20 -4.95 13.40 4.84
C LYS A 20 -3.94 12.76 5.80
N LEU A 21 -4.09 11.47 6.07
CA LEU A 21 -3.13 10.70 6.86
C LEU A 21 -1.75 10.72 6.18
N VAL A 22 -1.67 10.40 4.88
CA VAL A 22 -0.42 10.46 4.09
C VAL A 22 0.24 11.84 4.23
N ALA A 23 -0.52 12.91 3.93
CA ALA A 23 -0.01 14.29 3.99
C ALA A 23 0.62 14.61 5.33
N ARG A 24 -0.07 14.24 6.42
CA ARG A 24 0.41 14.52 7.77
C ARG A 24 1.61 13.65 8.13
N LEU A 25 1.55 12.33 7.92
CA LEU A 25 2.63 11.42 8.29
C LEU A 25 3.92 11.75 7.53
N VAL A 26 3.83 12.07 6.25
CA VAL A 26 4.97 12.51 5.43
C VAL A 26 5.62 13.76 6.04
N ALA A 27 4.81 14.76 6.40
CA ALA A 27 5.32 16.01 6.97
C ALA A 27 5.88 15.83 8.39
N GLU A 28 5.14 15.19 9.30
CA GLU A 28 5.49 15.06 10.72
C GLU A 28 6.68 14.14 10.94
N LEU A 29 6.75 13.03 10.19
CA LEU A 29 7.82 12.04 10.34
C LEU A 29 8.99 12.29 9.38
N ASN A 30 8.88 13.28 8.49
CA ASN A 30 9.84 13.56 7.42
C ASN A 30 10.12 12.28 6.60
N LEU A 31 9.05 11.67 6.07
CA LEU A 31 9.17 10.42 5.31
C LEU A 31 9.78 10.69 3.93
N PRO A 32 10.75 9.86 3.50
CA PRO A 32 11.44 10.08 2.23
C PRO A 32 10.56 9.68 1.02
N GLY A 33 10.87 10.21 -0.16
CA GLY A 33 10.25 9.77 -1.40
C GLY A 33 8.83 10.32 -1.63
N TRP A 34 8.60 11.57 -1.24
CA TRP A 34 7.36 12.30 -1.48
C TRP A 34 7.67 13.71 -1.96
N GLU A 35 7.03 14.15 -3.03
CA GLU A 35 7.13 15.51 -3.54
C GLU A 35 6.23 16.47 -2.75
N THR A 36 6.39 17.77 -2.97
CA THR A 36 5.61 18.82 -2.28
C THR A 36 4.11 18.74 -2.53
N ASP A 37 3.70 18.13 -3.65
CA ASP A 37 2.30 17.87 -4.00
C ASP A 37 1.80 16.50 -3.54
N LEU A 38 2.59 15.80 -2.71
CA LEU A 38 2.34 14.45 -2.20
C LEU A 38 2.35 13.36 -3.28
N LEU A 39 2.93 13.63 -4.46
CA LEU A 39 3.19 12.56 -5.41
C LEU A 39 4.36 11.69 -4.92
N PRO A 40 4.21 10.35 -4.91
CA PRO A 40 5.27 9.46 -4.48
C PRO A 40 6.40 9.46 -5.50
N THR A 41 7.63 9.58 -5.00
CA THR A 41 8.86 9.32 -5.76
C THR A 41 9.49 8.02 -5.27
N TYR A 42 9.94 7.20 -6.22
CA TYR A 42 10.44 5.87 -5.92
C TYR A 42 11.96 5.86 -5.92
N SER A 43 12.54 5.24 -4.90
CA SER A 43 13.97 4.94 -4.85
C SER A 43 14.35 3.90 -5.91
N VAL A 44 15.65 3.75 -6.17
CA VAL A 44 16.16 2.71 -7.09
C VAL A 44 15.73 1.31 -6.65
N ASP A 45 15.74 1.05 -5.34
CA ASP A 45 15.36 -0.27 -4.79
C ASP A 45 13.85 -0.50 -4.90
N GLU A 46 13.03 0.53 -4.67
CA GLU A 46 11.58 0.46 -4.86
C GLU A 46 11.24 0.19 -6.34
N ILE A 47 11.89 0.90 -7.28
CA ILE A 47 11.73 0.67 -8.72
C ILE A 47 12.16 -0.76 -9.08
N SER A 48 13.31 -1.21 -8.57
CA SER A 48 13.81 -2.56 -8.84
C SER A 48 12.86 -3.65 -8.33
N ALA A 49 12.19 -3.43 -7.19
CA ALA A 49 11.18 -4.36 -6.68
C ALA A 49 9.95 -4.40 -7.60
N ILE A 50 9.41 -3.24 -7.99
CA ILE A 50 8.25 -3.12 -8.89
C ILE A 50 8.55 -3.77 -10.25
N ASP A 51 9.70 -3.47 -10.84
CA ASP A 51 10.12 -4.02 -12.14
C ASP A 51 10.31 -5.54 -12.06
N SER A 52 10.84 -6.05 -10.95
CA SER A 52 10.98 -7.49 -10.72
C SER A 52 9.62 -8.19 -10.64
N GLY A 53 8.64 -7.58 -9.96
CA GLY A 53 7.27 -8.09 -9.91
C GLY A 53 6.59 -8.06 -11.28
N CYS A 54 6.75 -6.98 -12.04
CA CYS A 54 6.22 -6.88 -13.40
C CYS A 54 6.82 -7.97 -14.32
N ALA A 55 8.14 -8.18 -14.24
CA ALA A 55 8.82 -9.22 -15.00
C ALA A 55 8.40 -10.62 -14.57
N ALA A 56 8.17 -10.87 -13.27
CA ALA A 56 7.66 -12.14 -12.76
C ALA A 56 6.26 -12.43 -13.29
N PHE A 57 5.37 -11.44 -13.25
CA PHE A 57 4.03 -11.58 -13.80
C PHE A 57 4.05 -11.85 -15.31
N GLN A 58 4.89 -11.14 -16.07
CA GLN A 58 5.03 -11.37 -17.51
C GLN A 58 5.54 -12.79 -17.81
N ARG A 59 6.50 -13.30 -17.04
CA ARG A 59 6.98 -14.68 -17.19
C ARG A 59 5.87 -15.71 -16.96
N LEU A 60 5.02 -15.51 -15.96
CA LEU A 60 3.86 -16.38 -15.72
C LEU A 60 2.86 -16.30 -16.87
N ALA A 61 2.56 -15.10 -17.37
CA ALA A 61 1.67 -14.92 -18.51
C ALA A 61 2.21 -15.62 -19.78
N ASP A 62 3.51 -15.48 -20.06
CA ASP A 62 4.15 -16.14 -21.19
C ASP A 62 4.12 -17.67 -21.06
N GLN A 63 4.27 -18.22 -19.84
CA GLN A 63 4.15 -19.65 -19.56
C GLN A 63 2.73 -20.17 -19.88
N GLU A 64 1.70 -19.46 -19.42
CA GLU A 64 0.30 -19.79 -19.72
C GLU A 64 -0.01 -19.64 -21.23
N GLY A 65 0.67 -18.71 -21.91
CA GLY A 65 0.60 -18.49 -23.36
C GLY A 65 1.39 -19.50 -24.22
N GLY A 66 1.85 -20.62 -23.66
CA GLY A 66 2.61 -21.64 -24.39
C GLY A 66 4.13 -21.44 -24.38
N GLY A 67 4.65 -20.59 -23.49
CA GLY A 67 6.09 -20.43 -23.21
C GLY A 67 6.84 -19.54 -24.19
N VAL A 68 6.15 -18.81 -25.07
CA VAL A 68 6.80 -17.87 -26.02
C VAL A 68 6.94 -16.50 -25.36
N PRO A 69 8.17 -15.99 -25.16
CA PRO A 69 8.39 -14.69 -24.53
C PRO A 69 7.69 -13.56 -25.28
N GLY A 70 6.89 -12.77 -24.56
CA GLY A 70 6.18 -11.61 -25.11
C GLY A 70 4.98 -11.95 -26.01
N ALA A 71 4.54 -13.21 -26.06
CA ALA A 71 3.35 -13.60 -26.81
C ALA A 71 2.05 -13.15 -26.12
N MET A 72 2.07 -13.02 -24.80
CA MET A 72 0.95 -12.53 -24.01
C MET A 72 1.24 -11.10 -23.57
N TYR A 73 0.27 -10.20 -23.76
CA TYR A 73 0.37 -8.82 -23.31
C TYR A 73 -0.88 -8.45 -22.52
N PHE A 74 -0.73 -7.53 -21.57
CA PHE A 74 -1.89 -7.00 -20.86
C PHE A 74 -2.78 -6.26 -21.85
N HIS A 75 -4.08 -6.51 -21.75
CA HIS A 75 -5.04 -5.66 -22.46
C HIS A 75 -4.77 -4.20 -22.06
N PRO A 76 -4.64 -3.26 -23.01
CA PRO A 76 -4.30 -1.86 -22.71
C PRO A 76 -5.17 -1.26 -21.61
N ASP A 77 -6.48 -1.58 -21.62
CA ASP A 77 -7.45 -1.08 -20.65
C ASP A 77 -7.22 -1.59 -19.21
N ALA A 78 -6.57 -2.74 -19.04
CA ALA A 78 -6.26 -3.32 -17.72
C ALA A 78 -4.80 -3.15 -17.32
N ALA A 79 -3.92 -2.76 -18.25
CA ALA A 79 -2.49 -2.72 -18.04
C ALA A 79 -2.08 -1.76 -16.91
N GLU A 80 -2.77 -0.62 -16.79
CA GLU A 80 -2.51 0.36 -15.74
C GLU A 80 -2.91 -0.17 -14.35
N GLU A 81 -4.10 -0.76 -14.25
CA GLU A 81 -4.62 -1.32 -13.00
C GLU A 81 -3.76 -2.49 -12.50
N ILE A 82 -3.39 -3.40 -13.41
CA ILE A 82 -2.50 -4.54 -13.10
C ILE A 82 -1.15 -4.02 -12.58
N ARG A 83 -0.56 -3.02 -13.24
CA ARG A 83 0.72 -2.44 -12.79
C ARG A 83 0.62 -1.77 -11.44
N ARG A 84 -0.49 -1.07 -11.14
CA ARG A 84 -0.73 -0.50 -9.81
C ARG A 84 -0.81 -1.58 -8.75
N LYS A 85 -1.53 -2.67 -9.03
CA LYS A 85 -1.65 -3.81 -8.11
C LYS A 85 -0.28 -4.44 -7.82
N ILE A 86 0.47 -4.76 -8.87
CA ILE A 86 1.84 -5.29 -8.75
C ILE A 86 2.71 -4.35 -7.93
N ALA A 87 2.68 -3.05 -8.22
CA ALA A 87 3.50 -2.10 -7.48
C ALA A 87 3.14 -2.02 -5.99
N GLY A 88 1.85 -2.04 -5.64
CA GLY A 88 1.45 -2.09 -4.24
C GLY A 88 1.94 -3.35 -3.53
N ASP A 89 1.79 -4.52 -4.16
CA ASP A 89 2.21 -5.80 -3.58
C ASP A 89 3.75 -5.87 -3.43
N GLU A 90 4.51 -5.37 -4.41
CA GLU A 90 5.97 -5.33 -4.36
C GLU A 90 6.52 -4.30 -3.37
N LEU A 91 5.87 -3.13 -3.25
CA LEU A 91 6.23 -2.12 -2.24
C LEU A 91 5.95 -2.62 -0.82
N MET A 92 4.83 -3.32 -0.63
CA MET A 92 4.52 -3.98 0.65
C MET A 92 5.57 -5.05 0.98
N SER A 93 5.94 -5.89 -0.01
CA SER A 93 6.98 -6.90 0.16
C SER A 93 8.36 -6.30 0.43
N TYR A 94 8.68 -5.18 -0.20
CA TYR A 94 9.90 -4.41 0.06
C TYR A 94 9.93 -3.86 1.49
N ALA A 95 8.84 -3.23 1.94
CA ALA A 95 8.72 -2.73 3.30
C ALA A 95 8.84 -3.85 4.34
N ASP A 96 8.17 -4.99 4.12
CA ASP A 96 8.26 -6.17 4.97
C ASP A 96 9.72 -6.67 5.10
N ARG A 97 10.49 -6.69 4.01
CA ARG A 97 11.91 -7.08 4.06
C ARG A 97 12.76 -6.14 4.91
N LEU A 98 12.41 -4.86 5.00
CA LEU A 98 13.12 -3.89 5.82
C LEU A 98 12.85 -4.03 7.31
N CYS A 99 11.64 -4.46 7.72
CA CYS A 99 11.26 -4.42 9.14
C CYS A 99 10.61 -5.66 9.75
N ARG A 100 10.00 -6.55 8.97
CA ARG A 100 9.14 -7.65 9.48
C ARG A 100 9.92 -8.75 10.23
N PHE A 101 11.21 -8.90 9.97
CA PHE A 101 12.06 -9.91 10.61
C PHE A 101 12.92 -9.37 11.76
N SER A 102 12.73 -8.10 12.14
CA SER A 102 13.51 -7.48 13.22
C SER A 102 12.72 -7.49 14.52
N GLU A 103 13.27 -8.06 15.59
CA GLU A 103 12.71 -7.95 16.94
C GLU A 103 12.75 -6.49 17.42
N ASP A 104 13.78 -5.75 17.03
CA ASP A 104 13.93 -4.32 17.30
C ASP A 104 13.38 -3.44 16.17
N LEU A 105 13.23 -2.14 16.40
CA LEU A 105 12.92 -1.18 15.34
C LEU A 105 14.17 -0.96 14.46
N PRO A 106 14.13 -1.28 13.15
CA PRO A 106 15.29 -1.07 12.28
C PRO A 106 15.59 0.42 12.11
N ALA A 107 16.87 0.77 11.85
CA ALA A 107 17.26 2.16 11.63
C ALA A 107 16.53 2.78 10.41
N GLU A 108 16.23 1.95 9.43
CA GLU A 108 15.59 2.28 8.16
C GLU A 108 14.05 2.24 8.25
N TRP A 109 13.44 2.19 9.45
CA TRP A 109 11.98 2.06 9.58
C TRP A 109 11.19 3.13 8.84
N LYS A 110 11.74 4.34 8.64
CA LYS A 110 11.08 5.39 7.85
C LYS A 110 11.00 5.06 6.36
N LEU A 111 11.95 4.30 5.82
CA LEU A 111 11.89 3.78 4.45
C LEU A 111 10.75 2.76 4.35
N ALA A 112 10.64 1.85 5.32
CA ALA A 112 9.53 0.89 5.37
C ALA A 112 8.16 1.59 5.52
N ALA A 113 8.05 2.57 6.43
CA ALA A 113 6.84 3.35 6.62
C ALA A 113 6.42 4.09 5.34
N SER A 114 7.38 4.71 4.64
CA SER A 114 7.11 5.33 3.35
C SER A 114 6.66 4.32 2.30
N ALA A 115 7.30 3.15 2.22
CA ALA A 115 6.94 2.12 1.26
C ALA A 115 5.54 1.56 1.51
N TYR A 116 5.13 1.36 2.77
CA TYR A 116 3.74 1.01 3.10
C TYR A 116 2.74 2.10 2.69
N LEU A 117 3.04 3.38 2.91
CA LEU A 117 2.16 4.47 2.46
C LEU A 117 2.04 4.55 0.93
N LYS A 118 3.14 4.32 0.20
CA LYS A 118 3.13 4.23 -1.26
C LYS A 118 2.35 3.01 -1.75
N ALA A 119 2.50 1.87 -1.08
CA ALA A 119 1.73 0.66 -1.37
C ALA A 119 0.22 0.92 -1.19
N TRP A 120 -0.18 1.52 -0.07
CA TRP A 120 -1.56 1.93 0.15
C TRP A 120 -2.04 2.93 -0.90
N SER A 121 -1.23 3.90 -1.29
CA SER A 121 -1.62 4.88 -2.30
C SER A 121 -1.78 4.27 -3.71
N ALA A 122 -1.08 3.17 -3.99
CA ALA A 122 -1.19 2.45 -5.25
C ALA A 122 -2.43 1.56 -5.35
N THR A 123 -2.86 0.94 -4.24
CA THR A 123 -3.88 -0.13 -4.25
C THR A 123 -5.07 0.12 -3.34
N LEU A 124 -4.95 1.07 -2.42
CA LEU A 124 -5.92 1.38 -1.36
C LEU A 124 -6.20 0.20 -0.41
N GLU A 125 -5.30 -0.78 -0.39
CA GLU A 125 -5.42 -1.99 0.41
C GLU A 125 -5.14 -1.70 1.90
N PRO A 126 -6.04 -2.06 2.81
CA PRO A 126 -5.92 -1.75 4.23
C PRO A 126 -4.77 -2.49 4.92
N SER A 127 -4.28 -3.61 4.36
CA SER A 127 -3.14 -4.36 4.89
C SER A 127 -1.86 -3.52 4.96
N ALA A 128 -1.65 -2.62 4.00
CA ALA A 128 -0.51 -1.72 4.01
C ALA A 128 -0.58 -0.73 5.18
N LEU A 129 -1.77 -0.20 5.48
CA LEU A 129 -1.98 0.65 6.67
C LEU A 129 -1.89 -0.16 7.96
N GLN A 130 -2.32 -1.41 7.98
CA GLN A 130 -2.20 -2.28 9.15
C GLN A 130 -0.73 -2.44 9.55
N ASN A 131 0.14 -2.81 8.59
CA ASN A 131 1.56 -2.97 8.84
C ASN A 131 2.24 -1.64 9.20
N LEU A 132 1.82 -0.53 8.58
CA LEU A 132 2.28 0.80 8.93
C LEU A 132 1.92 1.17 10.38
N GLY A 133 0.69 0.92 10.81
CA GLY A 133 0.23 1.22 12.17
C GLY A 133 1.03 0.45 13.22
N GLU A 134 1.26 -0.83 12.99
CA GLU A 134 2.10 -1.69 13.83
C GLU A 134 3.55 -1.17 13.91
N LEU A 135 4.12 -0.76 12.76
CA LEU A 135 5.45 -0.17 12.70
C LEU A 135 5.54 1.16 13.45
N LEU A 136 4.55 2.04 13.31
CA LEU A 136 4.50 3.33 14.00
C LEU A 136 4.37 3.15 15.52
N ALA A 137 3.58 2.17 15.96
CA ALA A 137 3.45 1.82 17.37
C ALA A 137 4.80 1.37 17.94
N LYS A 138 5.48 0.46 17.23
CA LYS A 138 6.82 -0.01 17.59
C LYS A 138 7.86 1.12 17.62
N ALA A 139 7.70 2.11 16.74
CA ALA A 139 8.55 3.29 16.68
C ALA A 139 8.25 4.35 17.76
N GLY A 140 7.27 4.11 18.63
CA GLY A 140 6.88 5.03 19.71
C GLY A 140 5.92 6.15 19.27
N TYR A 141 5.36 6.07 18.06
CA TYR A 141 4.40 7.05 17.53
C TYR A 141 2.96 6.55 17.71
N ALA A 142 2.53 6.34 18.95
CA ALA A 142 1.23 5.75 19.28
C ALA A 142 0.03 6.53 18.71
N ASP A 143 0.08 7.87 18.71
CA ASP A 143 -1.00 8.69 18.12
C ASP A 143 -1.08 8.51 16.60
N ALA A 144 0.06 8.50 15.90
CA ALA A 144 0.10 8.24 14.46
C ALA A 144 -0.37 6.81 14.11
N ALA A 145 -0.02 5.83 14.93
CA ALA A 145 -0.49 4.44 14.80
C ALA A 145 -2.01 4.36 14.97
N ARG A 146 -2.55 4.97 16.04
CA ARG A 146 -4.00 5.02 16.32
C ARG A 146 -4.76 5.61 15.14
N GLU A 147 -4.25 6.69 14.58
CA GLU A 147 -4.87 7.34 13.44
C GLU A 147 -4.81 6.49 12.17
N THR A 148 -3.72 5.77 11.96
CA THR A 148 -3.58 4.82 10.87
C THR A 148 -4.64 3.72 10.95
N PHE A 149 -4.82 3.10 12.12
CA PHE A 149 -5.87 2.10 12.31
C PHE A 149 -7.28 2.69 12.18
N ASN A 150 -7.51 3.91 12.65
CA ASN A 150 -8.81 4.59 12.48
C ASN A 150 -9.18 4.81 11.00
N VAL A 151 -8.21 4.97 10.10
CA VAL A 151 -8.48 4.98 8.65
C VAL A 151 -8.98 3.62 8.17
N ILE A 152 -8.36 2.53 8.63
CA ILE A 152 -8.78 1.15 8.27
C ILE A 152 -10.22 0.88 8.72
N LEU A 153 -10.65 1.41 9.87
CA LEU A 153 -12.03 1.25 10.34
C LEU A 153 -13.08 1.90 9.40
N ARG A 154 -12.68 2.73 8.44
CA ARG A 154 -13.56 3.29 7.40
C ARG A 154 -13.55 2.51 6.10
N PHE A 155 -12.70 1.49 5.99
CA PHE A 155 -12.61 0.63 4.81
C PHE A 155 -13.91 -0.11 4.46
N PRO A 156 -14.80 -0.52 5.41
CA PRO A 156 -16.04 -1.21 5.05
C PRO A 156 -16.91 -0.46 4.02
N ASP A 157 -16.94 0.87 4.09
CA ASP A 157 -17.70 1.70 3.13
C ASP A 157 -17.09 1.70 1.72
N TYR A 158 -15.80 1.36 1.61
CA TYR A 158 -15.04 1.33 0.37
C TYR A 158 -14.87 -0.09 -0.20
N ALA A 159 -14.92 -1.11 0.66
CA ALA A 159 -14.65 -2.50 0.31
C ALA A 159 -15.45 -3.05 -0.89
N PRO A 160 -16.74 -2.73 -1.11
CA PRO A 160 -17.48 -3.19 -2.29
C PRO A 160 -16.83 -2.80 -3.62
N LYS A 161 -16.08 -1.69 -3.66
CA LYS A 161 -15.37 -1.24 -4.86
C LYS A 161 -14.09 -2.01 -5.14
N VAL A 162 -13.49 -2.60 -4.11
CA VAL A 162 -12.23 -3.34 -4.21
C VAL A 162 -12.48 -4.84 -4.35
N TYR A 163 -13.40 -5.38 -3.56
CA TYR A 163 -13.62 -6.83 -3.47
C TYR A 163 -15.00 -7.29 -3.97
N GLY A 164 -15.91 -6.36 -4.29
CA GLY A 164 -17.29 -6.67 -4.64
C GLY A 164 -18.20 -6.92 -3.42
N ASP A 165 -19.50 -7.01 -3.66
CA ASP A 165 -20.55 -6.98 -2.62
C ASP A 165 -20.64 -8.23 -1.72
N LYS A 166 -19.76 -9.23 -1.88
CA LYS A 166 -19.90 -10.56 -1.22
C LYS A 166 -18.76 -10.91 -0.25
N GLN A 167 -18.01 -9.93 0.21
CA GLN A 167 -16.75 -10.14 0.93
C GLN A 167 -16.81 -9.72 2.41
N ASP A 168 -17.99 -9.87 3.02
CA ASP A 168 -18.27 -9.44 4.40
C ASP A 168 -17.32 -10.07 5.43
N ASP A 169 -16.97 -11.35 5.26
CA ASP A 169 -16.05 -12.03 6.16
C ASP A 169 -14.63 -11.45 6.09
N LEU A 170 -14.13 -11.17 4.88
CA LEU A 170 -12.80 -10.56 4.69
C LEU A 170 -12.77 -9.15 5.28
N VAL A 171 -13.81 -8.35 5.02
CA VAL A 171 -13.94 -7.00 5.55
C VAL A 171 -14.01 -7.03 7.09
N ARG A 172 -14.78 -7.96 7.66
CA ARG A 172 -14.84 -8.14 9.12
C ARG A 172 -13.47 -8.47 9.70
N MET A 173 -12.74 -9.42 9.11
CA MET A 173 -11.40 -9.78 9.58
C MET A 173 -10.42 -8.59 9.56
N ILE A 174 -10.48 -7.76 8.51
CA ILE A 174 -9.66 -6.54 8.41
C ILE A 174 -9.98 -5.56 9.54
N VAL A 175 -11.27 -5.31 9.80
CA VAL A 175 -11.72 -4.38 10.84
C VAL A 175 -11.42 -4.91 12.24
N GLU A 176 -11.63 -6.21 12.48
CA GLU A 176 -11.32 -6.87 13.76
C GLU A 176 -9.83 -6.72 14.08
N ARG A 177 -8.94 -7.02 13.12
CA ARG A 177 -7.50 -6.89 13.32
C ARG A 177 -7.10 -5.44 13.65
N ALA A 178 -7.60 -4.46 12.91
CA ALA A 178 -7.31 -3.05 13.20
C ALA A 178 -7.85 -2.62 14.57
N SER A 179 -9.02 -3.13 14.96
CA SER A 179 -9.64 -2.87 16.27
C SER A 179 -8.85 -3.48 17.42
N ASP A 180 -8.29 -4.67 17.22
CA ASP A 180 -7.47 -5.33 18.23
C ASP A 180 -6.12 -4.61 18.40
N SER A 181 -5.46 -4.22 17.30
CA SER A 181 -4.25 -3.40 17.37
C SER A 181 -4.50 -2.07 18.10
N LEU A 182 -5.66 -1.44 17.90
CA LEU A 182 -6.04 -0.21 18.63
C LEU A 182 -6.15 -0.40 20.15
N LYS A 183 -6.54 -1.59 20.62
CA LYS A 183 -6.65 -1.90 22.06
C LYS A 183 -5.28 -2.15 22.70
N GLU A 184 -4.29 -2.51 21.90
CA GLU A 184 -2.94 -2.84 22.33
C GLU A 184 -1.97 -1.63 22.34
N LEU A 185 -2.37 -0.50 21.75
CA LEU A 185 -1.65 0.79 21.79
C LEU A 185 -1.69 1.46 23.16
#